data_AF-A0A3D0URE9-F1
#
_entry.id   AF-A0A3D0URE9-F1
#
_cell.length_a   1.000
_cell.length_b   1.000
_cell.length_c   1.000
_cell.angle_alpha   90.00
_cell.angle_beta   90.00
_cell.angle_gamma   90.00
#
_symmetry.space_group_name_H-M   'P 1'
#
loop_
_entity.id
_entity.type
_entity.pdbx_description
1 polymer ?
#
loop_
_entity_poly.entity_id
_entity_poly.type
_entity_poly.pdbx_seq_one_letter_code
_entity_poly.pdbx_strand_id
1 'polypeptide(L)' 'MNIHYHQTIEENEDKTYICSNCPSVVQYIKNKHPNHKDKLMPIASPMIIMSRFIKKQF' A
#
# COMPACT_ATOMS: atom_id res chain seq x y z
N MET A 1 -1.76 -1.97 -14.84
CA MET A 1 -2.02 -1.20 -13.60
C MET A 1 -2.64 -2.15 -12.58
N ASN A 2 -2.34 -2.04 -11.28
CA ASN A 2 -2.92 -2.96 -10.27
C ASN A 2 -4.42 -2.65 -10.15
N ILE A 3 -5.28 -3.61 -10.51
CA ILE A 3 -6.74 -3.40 -10.61
C ILE A 3 -7.33 -2.97 -9.27
N HIS A 4 -6.91 -3.60 -8.16
CA HIS A 4 -7.38 -3.22 -6.82
C HIS A 4 -6.94 -1.81 -6.42
N TYR A 5 -5.79 -1.34 -6.92
CA TYR A 5 -5.34 0.02 -6.67
C TYR A 5 -6.29 1.04 -7.31
N HIS A 6 -6.74 0.75 -8.54
CA HIS A 6 -7.70 1.60 -9.23
C HIS A 6 -9.06 1.56 -8.55
N GLN A 7 -9.58 0.37 -8.26
CA GLN A 7 -10.85 0.16 -7.56
C GLN A 7 -10.89 0.88 -6.20
N THR A 8 -9.81 0.81 -5.41
CA THR A 8 -9.75 1.50 -4.10
C THR A 8 -9.89 3.01 -4.24
N ILE A 9 -9.36 3.59 -5.32
CA ILE A 9 -9.43 5.03 -5.59
C ILE A 9 -10.82 5.42 -6.09
N GLU A 10 -11.39 4.65 -7.01
CA GLU A 10 -12.74 4.89 -7.56
C GLU A 10 -13.83 4.74 -6.48
N GLU A 11 -13.70 3.79 -5.56
CA GLU A 11 -14.64 3.61 -4.45
C GLU A 11 -14.54 4.71 -3.39
N ASN A 12 -13.46 5.51 -3.39
CA ASN A 12 -13.17 6.51 -2.36
C ASN A 12 -12.56 7.78 -2.98
N GLU A 13 -13.24 8.37 -3.98
CA GLU A 13 -12.70 9.51 -4.75
C GLU A 13 -12.33 10.72 -3.87
N ASP A 14 -13.07 10.95 -2.77
CA ASP A 14 -12.80 12.05 -1.82
C ASP A 14 -11.59 11.79 -0.91
N LYS A 15 -11.06 10.57 -0.89
CA LYS A 15 -9.96 10.19 0.00
C LYS A 15 -8.61 10.30 -0.69
N THR A 16 -7.71 11.07 -0.08
CA THR A 16 -6.31 11.10 -0.51
C THR A 16 -5.54 9.91 0.05
N TYR A 17 -4.90 9.15 -0.84
CA TYR A 17 -4.04 8.03 -0.48
C TYR A 17 -2.55 8.37 -0.64
N ILE A 18 -1.74 7.85 0.28
CA ILE A 18 -0.28 7.87 0.21
C ILE A 18 0.20 6.51 -0.30
N CYS A 19 1.06 6.53 -1.31
CA CYS A 19 1.60 5.31 -1.90
C CYS A 19 2.37 4.47 -0.85
N SER A 20 2.10 3.17 -0.81
CA SER A 20 2.70 2.21 0.14
C SER A 20 3.66 1.23 -0.55
N ASN A 21 4.12 1.55 -1.76
CA ASN A 21 5.03 0.71 -2.54
C ASN A 21 6.46 0.62 -1.94
N CYS A 22 6.88 1.65 -1.21
CA CYS A 22 8.21 1.77 -0.62
C CYS A 22 8.18 1.56 0.90
N PRO A 23 8.93 0.57 1.44
CA PRO A 23 9.01 0.34 2.88
C PRO A 23 9.48 1.56 3.67
N SER A 24 10.42 2.34 3.13
CA SER A 24 10.94 3.54 3.78
C SER A 24 9.86 4.60 3.99
N VAL A 25 8.97 4.82 2.99
CA VAL A 25 7.85 5.76 3.10
C VAL A 25 6.85 5.28 4.16
N VAL A 26 6.50 3.99 4.12
CA VAL A 26 5.58 3.38 5.10
C VAL A 26 6.13 3.52 6.51
N GLN A 27 7.41 3.24 6.72
CA GLN A 27 8.05 3.32 8.03
C GLN A 27 8.22 4.76 8.51
N TYR A 28 8.56 5.68 7.60
CA TYR A 28 8.59 7.11 7.90
C TYR A 28 7.23 7.61 8.40
N ILE A 29 6.14 7.27 7.71
CA ILE A 29 4.79 7.67 8.13
C ILE A 29 4.42 7.02 9.46
N LYS A 30 4.64 5.72 9.63
CA LYS A 30 4.33 5.03 10.90
C LYS A 30 5.09 5.61 12.09
N ASN A 31 6.34 6.02 11.90
CA ASN A 31 7.21 6.46 13.00
C ASN A 31 7.16 7.97 13.24
N LYS A 32 6.95 8.78 12.20
CA LYS A 32 7.03 10.25 12.28
C LYS A 32 5.67 10.93 12.12
N HIS A 33 4.72 10.30 11.44
CA HIS A 33 3.39 10.87 11.15
C HIS A 33 2.27 9.83 11.37
N PRO A 34 2.12 9.27 12.59
CA PRO A 34 1.19 8.17 12.85
C PRO A 34 -0.27 8.53 12.52
N ASN A 35 -0.64 9.81 12.61
CA ASN A 35 -1.97 10.33 12.23
C ASN A 35 -2.30 10.22 10.73
N HIS A 36 -1.33 9.85 9.90
CA HIS A 36 -1.51 9.63 8.46
C HIS A 36 -1.45 8.14 8.07
N LYS A 37 -1.33 7.23 9.05
CA LYS A 37 -1.27 5.80 8.80
C LYS A 37 -2.49 5.29 8.02
N ASP A 38 -3.68 5.83 8.29
CA ASP A 38 -4.93 5.42 7.65
C ASP A 38 -5.09 5.94 6.21
N LYS A 39 -4.19 6.83 5.79
CA LYS A 39 -4.07 7.32 4.41
C LYS A 39 -3.11 6.46 3.59
N LEU A 40 -2.33 5.55 4.19
CA LEU A 40 -1.51 4.62 3.42
C LEU A 40 -2.41 3.70 2.58
N MET A 41 -2.08 3.55 1.30
CA MET A 41 -2.79 2.63 0.42
C MET A 41 -2.74 1.19 1.00
N PRO A 42 -3.89 0.54 1.26
CA PRO A 42 -3.95 -0.76 1.93
C PRO A 42 -3.58 -1.95 1.03
N ILE A 43 -2.65 -1.76 0.10
CA ILE A 43 -2.21 -2.76 -0.87
C ILE A 43 -0.71 -2.95 -0.70
N ALA A 44 -0.27 -4.22 -0.61
CA ALA A 44 1.16 -4.53 -0.52
C ALA A 44 1.89 -4.21 -1.83
N SER A 45 3.18 -3.87 -1.75
CA SER A 45 3.97 -3.60 -2.95
C SER A 45 4.11 -4.86 -3.83
N PRO A 46 4.32 -4.71 -5.15
CA PRO A 46 4.54 -5.85 -6.05
C PRO A 46 5.65 -6.79 -5.57
N MET A 47 6.73 -6.23 -5.00
CA MET A 47 7.84 -7.00 -4.43
C MET A 47 7.38 -7.91 -3.28
N ILE A 48 6.58 -7.40 -2.36
CA ILE A 48 6.06 -8.17 -1.22
C ILE A 48 5.04 -9.22 -1.69
N ILE A 49 4.19 -8.88 -2.65
CA ILE A 49 3.23 -9.82 -3.24
C ILE A 49 3.97 -10.98 -3.91
N MET A 50 4.99 -10.69 -4.73
CA MET A 50 5.78 -11.74 -5.39
C MET A 50 6.54 -12.61 -4.39
N SER A 51 7.12 -12.01 -3.34
CA SER A 51 7.77 -12.77 -2.27
C SER A 51 6.80 -13.73 -1.56
N ARG A 52 5.57 -13.27 -1.26
CA ARG A 52 4.52 -14.11 -0.68
C ARG A 52 4.07 -15.22 -1.62
N PHE A 53 3.96 -14.91 -2.91
CA PHE A 53 3.59 -15.89 -3.93
C PHE A 53 4.63 -17.01 -4.03
N ILE A 54 5.90 -16.65 -4.18
CA ILE A 54 7.00 -17.63 -4.27
C ILE A 54 7.00 -18.54 -3.04
N LYS A 55 6.96 -17.96 -1.83
CA LYS A 55 6.93 -18.70 -0.56
C LYS A 55 5.69 -19.62 -0.40
N LYS A 56 4.60 -19.34 -1.12
CA LYS A 56 3.38 -20.16 -1.07
C LYS A 56 3.43 -21.32 -2.08
N GLN A 57 4.08 -21.11 -3.23
CA GLN A 57 4.09 -22.07 -4.33
C GLN A 57 5.29 -23.02 -4.30
N PHE A 58 6.39 -22.60 -3.68
CA PHE A 58 7.65 -23.34 -3.57
C PHE A 58 8.11 -23.34 -2.11
#